data_AF-A0AAN7SQV4-F1
#
_entry.id   AF-A0AAN7SQV4-F1
#
_cell.length_a   1.000
_cell.length_b   1.000
_cell.length_c   1.000
_cell.angle_alpha   90.00
_cell.angle_beta   90.00
_cell.angle_gamma   90.00
#
_symmetry.space_group_name_H-M   'P 1'
#
loop_
_entity.id
_entity.type
_entity.pdbx_description
1 polymer ?
#
loop_
_entity_poly.entity_id
_entity_poly.type
_entity_poly.pdbx_seq_one_letter_code
_entity_poly.pdbx_strand_id
1 'polypeptide(L)'
;MLRNKHLKSQAQLLVVNVLNYFTRERDNKGAFVPFESVMQRTAEACGVSINTVSAIKKRVEQAEKENKAPEQPARKRKRIKTKSCDVEDFVKDAVKRKVYEMHSNRNYNFN
;
A
#
# COMPACT_ATOMS: atom_id res chain seq x y z
N MET A 1 8.02 4.27 21.59
CA MET A 1 7.44 4.26 20.23
C MET A 1 6.27 3.29 20.17
N LEU A 2 5.11 3.74 19.67
CA LEU A 2 3.91 2.91 19.47
C LEU A 2 4.18 1.89 18.34
N ARG A 3 4.57 0.67 18.71
CA ARG A 3 4.85 -0.42 17.77
C ARG A 3 3.53 -1.01 17.24
N ASN A 4 3.34 -1.01 15.92
CA ASN A 4 2.31 -1.75 15.17
C ASN A 4 0.83 -1.30 15.20
N LYS A 5 0.49 -0.10 15.69
CA LYS A 5 -0.88 0.42 15.50
C LYS A 5 -0.96 1.26 14.21
N HIS A 6 -1.84 0.87 13.29
CA HIS A 6 -2.16 1.68 12.12
C HIS A 6 -2.72 3.03 12.56
N LEU A 7 -2.16 4.13 12.03
CA LEU A 7 -2.72 5.47 12.24
C LEU A 7 -4.12 5.54 11.60
N LYS A 8 -5.09 6.10 12.32
CA LYS A 8 -6.41 6.46 11.79
C LYS A 8 -6.28 7.56 10.72
N SER A 9 -7.29 7.71 9.86
CA SER A 9 -7.25 8.63 8.71
C SER A 9 -6.93 10.07 9.12
N GLN A 10 -7.59 10.58 10.16
CA GLN A 10 -7.36 11.93 10.69
C GLN A 10 -5.92 12.14 11.17
N ALA A 11 -5.32 11.12 11.80
CA ALA A 11 -3.92 11.20 12.25
C ALA A 11 -2.95 11.20 11.06
N GLN A 12 -3.24 10.46 9.99
CA GLN A 12 -2.44 10.50 8.76
C GLN A 12 -2.56 11.87 8.07
N LEU A 13 -3.75 12.48 8.06
CA LEU A 13 -3.98 13.81 7.51
C LEU A 13 -3.17 14.88 8.27
N LEU A 14 -3.12 14.78 9.60
CA LEU A 14 -2.27 15.65 10.42
C LEU A 14 -0.79 15.53 10.05
N VAL A 15 -0.28 14.31 9.86
CA VAL A 15 1.11 14.09 9.43
C VAL A 15 1.38 14.75 8.07
N VAL A 16 0.44 14.65 7.12
CA VAL A 16 0.55 15.28 5.80
C VAL A 16 0.53 16.81 5.91
N ASN A 17 -0.36 17.37 6.72
CA ASN A 17 -0.46 18.82 6.90
C ASN A 17 0.82 19.39 7.53
N VAL A 18 1.38 18.71 8.54
CA VAL A 18 2.65 19.11 9.18
C VAL A 18 3.81 19.00 8.18
N LEU A 19 3.86 17.93 7.39
CA LEU A 19 4.87 17.77 6.34
C LEU A 19 4.80 18.90 5.31
N ASN A 20 3.59 19.24 4.85
CA ASN A 20 3.36 20.31 3.88
C ASN A 20 3.73 21.68 4.47
N TYR A 21 3.44 21.91 5.74
CA TYR A 21 3.83 23.13 6.44
C TYR A 21 5.35 23.31 6.46
N PHE A 22 6.10 22.31 6.92
CA PHE A 22 7.57 22.37 6.94
C PHE A 22 8.19 22.43 5.54
N THR A 23 7.52 21.86 4.53
CA THR A 23 7.95 21.99 3.12
C THR A 23 7.78 23.43 2.62
N ARG A 24 6.65 24.07 2.92
CA ARG A 24 6.41 25.49 2.57
C ARG A 24 7.36 26.44 3.30
N GLU A 25 7.65 26.18 4.58
CA GLU A 25 8.65 26.95 5.33
C GLU A 25 10.04 26.90 4.66
N ARG A 26 10.46 25.72 4.22
CA ARG A 26 11.71 25.54 3.46
C ARG A 26 11.70 26.36 2.18
N ASP A 27 10.63 26.27 1.40
CA ASP A 27 10.53 26.91 0.09
C ASP A 27 10.50 28.45 0.21
N ASN A 28 9.94 28.97 1.29
CA ASN A 28 9.82 30.41 1.55
C ASN A 28 11.06 31.04 2.22
N LYS A 29 12.23 30.37 2.19
CA LYS A 29 13.46 30.83 2.86
C LYS A 29 13.25 31.13 4.36
N GLY A 30 12.40 30.35 5.03
CA GLY A 30 12.30 30.37 6.49
C GLY A 30 13.65 30.05 7.15
N ALA A 31 13.74 30.16 8.49
CA ALA A 31 14.97 29.92 9.24
C ALA A 31 15.72 28.68 8.69
N PHE A 32 17.05 28.79 8.53
CA PHE A 32 17.92 27.89 7.77
C PHE A 32 17.82 26.45 8.28
N VAL A 33 16.82 25.72 7.79
CA VAL A 33 16.50 24.35 8.20
C VAL A 33 17.08 23.43 7.13
N PRO A 34 18.06 22.56 7.47
CA PRO A 34 18.67 21.65 6.51
C PRO A 34 17.62 20.73 5.86
N PHE A 35 17.76 20.50 4.55
CA PHE A 35 16.82 19.75 3.70
C PHE A 35 16.51 18.33 4.23
N GLU A 36 17.51 17.61 4.77
CA GLU A 36 17.32 16.30 5.40
C GLU A 36 16.31 16.32 6.57
N SER A 37 16.06 17.48 7.18
CA SER A 37 15.30 17.56 8.43
C SER A 37 13.79 17.65 8.26
N VAL A 38 13.22 17.88 7.08
CA VAL A 38 11.75 18.11 6.98
C VAL A 38 10.97 16.86 7.41
N MET A 39 11.36 15.68 6.89
CA MET A 39 10.74 14.43 7.28
C MET A 39 11.07 14.03 8.73
N GLN A 40 12.29 14.33 9.19
CA GLN A 40 12.72 14.05 10.56
C GLN A 40 11.97 14.93 11.58
N ARG A 41 11.86 16.23 11.33
CA ARG A 41 11.05 17.18 12.11
C ARG A 41 9.58 16.81 12.11
N THR A 42 9.05 16.36 10.97
CA THR A 42 7.67 15.84 10.91
C THR A 42 7.51 14.60 11.78
N ALA A 43 8.48 13.68 11.72
CA ALA A 43 8.48 12.47 12.52
C ALA A 43 8.56 12.77 14.03
N GLU A 44 9.43 13.70 14.43
CA GLU A 44 9.57 14.18 15.80
C GLU A 44 8.31 14.91 16.29
N ALA A 45 7.79 15.88 15.50
CA ALA A 45 6.60 16.66 15.84
C ALA A 45 5.34 15.79 15.97
N CYS A 46 5.20 14.76 15.13
CA CYS A 46 4.05 13.85 15.16
C CYS A 46 4.29 12.60 16.04
N GLY A 47 5.49 12.40 16.60
CA GLY A 47 5.84 11.23 17.41
C GLY A 47 5.79 9.90 16.65
N VAL A 48 6.09 9.90 15.35
CA VAL A 48 6.07 8.72 14.47
C VAL A 48 7.46 8.43 13.90
N SER A 49 7.66 7.25 13.31
CA SER A 49 8.93 6.97 12.61
C SER A 49 9.01 7.69 11.27
N ILE A 50 10.22 8.06 10.85
CA ILE A 50 10.48 8.64 9.51
C ILE A 50 9.94 7.74 8.40
N ASN A 51 10.08 6.42 8.55
CA ASN A 51 9.52 5.44 7.61
C ASN A 51 8.00 5.54 7.49
N THR A 52 7.30 5.87 8.58
CA THR A 52 5.84 6.07 8.57
C THR A 52 5.49 7.32 7.78
N VAL A 53 6.21 8.42 7.99
CA VAL A 53 6.05 9.67 7.21
C VAL A 53 6.29 9.41 5.72
N SER A 54 7.38 8.70 5.38
CA SER A 54 7.71 8.31 4.00
C SER A 54 6.59 7.48 3.35
N ALA A 55 6.09 6.46 4.06
CA ALA A 55 5.03 5.60 3.55
C ALA A 55 3.70 6.34 3.36
N ILE A 56 3.37 7.28 4.25
CA ILE A 56 2.18 8.14 4.11
C ILE A 56 2.36 9.05 2.89
N LYS A 57 3.49 9.74 2.76
CA LYS A 57 3.79 10.63 1.63
C LYS A 57 3.62 9.92 0.29
N LYS A 58 4.24 8.75 0.12
CA LYS A 58 4.15 7.94 -1.11
C LYS A 58 2.71 7.55 -1.45
N ARG A 59 1.90 7.17 -0.45
CA ARG A 59 0.49 6.84 -0.67
C ARG A 59 -0.32 8.04 -1.14
N VAL A 60 -0.08 9.21 -0.55
CA VAL A 60 -0.77 10.44 -0.96
C VAL A 60 -0.38 10.83 -2.38
N GLU A 61 0.92 10.85 -2.69
CA GLU A 61 1.41 11.13 -4.06
C GLU A 61 0.83 10.15 -5.10
N GLN A 62 0.72 8.88 -4.74
CA GLN A 62 0.11 7.88 -5.62
C GLN A 62 -1.39 8.12 -5.80
N ALA A 63 -2.11 8.42 -4.73
CA ALA A 63 -3.54 8.70 -4.78
C ALA A 63 -3.85 9.95 -5.61
N GLU A 64 -3.03 11.00 -5.47
CA GLU A 64 -3.11 12.22 -6.30
C GLU A 64 -2.89 11.91 -7.78
N LYS A 65 -1.88 11.11 -8.13
CA LYS A 65 -1.63 10.66 -9.52
C LYS A 65 -2.80 9.88 -10.10
N GLU A 66 -3.48 9.08 -9.28
CA GLU A 66 -4.62 8.28 -9.69
C GLU A 66 -5.96 9.05 -9.63
N ASN A 67 -5.97 10.33 -9.22
CA ASN A 67 -7.18 11.12 -8.92
C ASN A 67 -8.15 10.40 -7.97
N LYS A 68 -7.60 9.71 -6.96
CA LYS A 68 -8.37 8.96 -5.96
C LYS A 68 -8.07 9.47 -4.55
N ALA A 69 -8.97 9.17 -3.62
CA ALA A 69 -8.69 9.39 -2.21
C ALA A 69 -7.57 8.44 -1.72
N PRO A 70 -6.67 8.89 -0.83
CA PRO A 70 -5.62 8.05 -0.28
C PRO A 70 -6.22 6.88 0.51
N GLU A 71 -6.06 5.68 -0.03
CA GLU A 71 -6.62 4.47 0.54
C GLU A 71 -5.83 4.04 1.78
N GLN A 72 -6.56 3.70 2.86
CA GLN A 72 -5.91 3.19 4.06
C GLN A 72 -5.33 1.79 3.78
N PRO A 73 -4.20 1.42 4.41
CA PRO A 73 -3.71 0.05 4.30
C PRO A 73 -4.82 -0.90 4.72
N ALA A 74 -5.25 -1.74 3.77
CA ALA A 74 -6.35 -2.65 3.96
C ALA A 74 -6.08 -3.53 5.19
N ARG A 75 -7.08 -3.65 6.07
CA ARG A 75 -7.02 -4.65 7.15
C ARG A 75 -6.72 -6.00 6.49
N LYS A 76 -5.75 -6.74 7.06
CA LYS A 76 -5.43 -8.10 6.59
C LYS A 76 -6.74 -8.89 6.51
N ARG A 77 -7.20 -9.18 5.29
CA ARG A 77 -8.39 -10.01 5.09
C ARG A 77 -8.07 -11.39 5.68
N LYS A 78 -8.97 -11.94 6.50
CA LYS A 78 -8.83 -13.33 6.93
C LYS A 78 -8.87 -14.17 5.66
N ARG A 79 -7.79 -14.91 5.38
CA ARG A 79 -7.75 -15.85 4.26
C ARG A 79 -8.84 -16.89 4.51
N ILE A 80 -9.90 -16.86 3.71
CA ILE A 80 -10.90 -17.93 3.71
C ILE A 80 -10.18 -19.14 3.12
N LYS A 81 -9.89 -20.15 3.94
CA LYS A 81 -9.46 -21.45 3.44
C LYS A 81 -10.72 -22.08 2.85
N THR A 82 -10.79 -22.20 1.53
CA THR A 82 -11.79 -23.08 0.90
C THR A 82 -11.50 -24.51 1.36
N LYS A 83 -12.53 -25.25 1.73
CA LYS A 83 -12.40 -26.70 1.95
C LYS A 83 -11.93 -27.29 0.62
N SER A 84 -10.85 -28.09 0.63
CA SER A 84 -10.55 -28.93 -0.52
C SER A 84 -11.74 -29.87 -0.69
N CYS A 85 -12.45 -29.77 -1.81
CA CYS A 85 -13.32 -30.86 -2.21
C CYS A 85 -12.38 -32.01 -2.60
N ASP A 86 -12.56 -33.18 -2.00
CA ASP A 86 -11.89 -34.38 -2.47
C ASP A 86 -12.44 -34.71 -3.85
N VAL A 87 -11.70 -34.31 -4.87
CA VAL A 87 -12.01 -34.62 -6.26
C VAL A 87 -11.45 -36.00 -6.55
N GLU A 88 -12.26 -36.90 -7.09
CA GLU A 88 -11.80 -38.23 -7.52
C GLU A 88 -10.66 -38.13 -8.53
N ASP A 89 -9.68 -39.03 -8.45
CA ASP A 89 -8.45 -38.96 -9.24
C ASP A 89 -8.71 -39.02 -10.76
N PHE A 90 -9.78 -39.71 -11.17
CA PHE A 90 -10.23 -39.72 -12.57
C PHE A 90 -10.54 -38.30 -13.08
N VAL A 91 -11.26 -37.51 -12.29
CA VAL A 91 -11.63 -36.13 -12.64
C VAL A 91 -10.38 -35.24 -12.63
N LYS A 92 -9.46 -35.44 -11.68
CA LYS A 92 -8.18 -34.72 -11.65
C LYS A 92 -7.37 -34.96 -12.93
N ASP A 93 -7.29 -36.20 -13.38
CA ASP A 93 -6.52 -36.55 -14.58
C ASP A 93 -7.19 -36.10 -15.87
N ALA A 94 -8.53 -36.10 -15.93
CA ALA A 94 -9.27 -35.51 -17.05
C ALA A 94 -8.99 -34.01 -17.18
N VAL A 95 -8.99 -33.28 -16.05
CA VAL A 95 -8.65 -31.84 -16.03
C VAL A 95 -7.21 -31.61 -16.45
N LYS A 96 -6.25 -32.39 -15.94
CA LYS A 96 -4.84 -32.27 -16.35
C LYS A 96 -4.68 -32.47 -17.85
N ARG A 97 -5.26 -33.54 -18.42
CA ARG A 97 -5.19 -33.80 -19.86
C ARG A 97 -5.77 -32.64 -20.66
N LYS A 98 -6.90 -32.08 -20.24
CA LYS A 98 -7.50 -30.94 -20.93
C LYS A 98 -6.64 -29.68 -20.87
N VAL A 99 -6.04 -29.39 -19.71
CA VAL A 99 -5.10 -28.27 -19.55
C VAL A 99 -3.88 -28.46 -20.45
N TYR A 100 -3.32 -29.67 -20.52
CA TYR A 100 -2.20 -29.97 -21.42
C TYR A 100 -2.59 -29.82 -22.90
N GLU A 101 -3.76 -30.32 -23.30
CA GLU A 101 -4.31 -30.16 -24.65
C GLU A 101 -4.48 -28.67 -25.02
N MET A 102 -4.96 -27.84 -24.09
CA MET A 102 -5.10 -26.40 -24.30
C MET A 102 -3.75 -25.71 -24.49
N HIS A 103 -2.75 -26.09 -23.70
CA HIS A 103 -1.40 -25.55 -23.83
C HIS A 103 -0.67 -26.03 -25.10
N SER A 104 -0.87 -27.29 -25.51
CA SER A 104 -0.28 -27.84 -26.73
C SER A 104 -0.90 -27.26 -27.99
N ASN A 105 -2.21 -26.97 -27.96
CA ASN A 105 -2.93 -26.53 -29.15
C ASN A 105 -2.83 -25.01 -29.42
N ARG A 106 -2.21 -24.21 -28.55
CA ARG A 106 -2.00 -22.75 -28.67
C ARG A 106 -3.24 -21.95 -29.14
N ASN A 107 -4.44 -22.52 -29.01
CA ASN A 107 -5.71 -21.91 -29.36
C ASN A 107 -6.33 -21.32 -28.09
N TYR A 108 -5.86 -20.14 -27.73
CA TYR A 108 -6.51 -19.30 -26.72
C TYR A 108 -7.73 -18.61 -27.37
N ASN A 109 -8.80 -19.36 -27.62
CA ASN A 109 -10.12 -18.76 -27.86
C ASN A 109 -10.94 -18.88 -26.59
N PHE A 110 -10.88 -17.83 -25.76
CA PHE A 110 -11.92 -17.55 -24.78
C PHE A 110 -13.04 -16.80 -25.52
N ASN A 111 -14.17 -17.48 -25.75
CA ASN A 111 -15.46 -16.82 -25.98
C ASN A 111 -16.17 -16.67 -24.64
#